data_AF-A0A4P8MTP6-F1
#
_entry.id   AF-A0A4P8MTP6-F1
#
_cell.length_a   1.000
_cell.length_b   1.000
_cell.length_c   1.000
_cell.angle_alpha   90.00
_cell.angle_beta   90.00
_cell.angle_gamma   90.00
#
_symmetry.space_group_name_H-M   'P 1'
#
loop_
_entity.id
_entity.type
_entity.pdbx_description
1 polymer ?
#
loop_
_entity_poly.entity_id
_entity_poly.type
_entity_poly.pdbx_seq_one_letter_code
_entity_poly.pdbx_strand_id
1 'polypeptide(L)'
;DHEQNASTTAVRMTGSSGANLFACLCSGIATLWGPLHGGANEAVIKMLEEIGDPGNVDAFVSQVKENKKSRVRLMGFGHRVYKNHDPRAKILRKMCRDVLNALGKKDALLDIAEALEHRALHDEYFIERKLYPNVDFY
;
A
#
# COMPACT_ATOMS: atom_id res chain seq x y z
N ASP A 1 6.38 -1.58 14.73
CA ASP A 1 7.20 -0.36 14.53
C ASP A 1 7.80 -0.39 13.13
N HIS A 2 8.13 0.77 12.56
CA HIS A 2 8.80 0.86 11.26
C HIS A 2 9.81 2.00 11.23
N GLU A 3 10.68 2.03 12.25
CA GLU A 3 11.83 2.92 12.37
C GLU A 3 11.47 4.42 12.20
N GLN A 4 12.26 5.20 11.47
CA GLN A 4 12.07 6.65 11.28
C GLN A 4 11.11 6.99 10.12
N ASN A 5 9.93 6.39 10.14
CA ASN A 5 8.84 6.79 9.25
C ASN A 5 8.28 8.18 9.64
N ALA A 6 7.40 8.75 8.81
CA ALA A 6 6.94 10.13 8.96
C ALA A 6 6.23 10.36 10.31
N SER A 7 5.34 9.47 10.72
CA SER A 7 4.63 9.61 12.00
C SER A 7 5.55 9.41 13.20
N THR A 8 6.48 8.44 13.17
CA THR A 8 7.50 8.31 14.22
C THR A 8 8.35 9.59 14.34
N THR A 9 8.71 10.21 13.21
CA THR A 9 9.48 11.46 13.19
C THR A 9 8.68 12.62 13.78
N ALA A 10 7.38 12.71 13.46
CA ALA A 10 6.48 13.72 14.03
C ALA A 10 6.33 13.58 15.55
N VAL A 11 6.15 12.36 16.06
CA VAL A 11 6.13 12.08 17.51
C VAL A 11 7.41 12.57 18.17
N ARG A 12 8.58 12.26 17.58
CA ARG A 12 9.89 12.69 18.11
C ARG A 12 10.06 14.20 18.10
N MET A 13 9.68 14.87 17.02
CA MET A 13 9.77 16.31 16.86
C MET A 13 8.85 17.06 17.84
N THR A 14 7.62 16.58 18.02
CA THR A 14 6.69 17.14 19.01
C THR A 14 7.20 16.89 20.44
N GLY A 15 7.75 15.70 20.72
CA GLY A 15 8.31 15.38 22.03
C GLY A 15 9.53 16.23 22.41
N SER A 16 10.38 16.62 21.45
CA SER A 16 11.58 17.40 21.74
C SER A 16 11.30 18.83 22.25
N SER A 17 10.07 19.34 22.10
CA SER A 17 9.67 20.63 22.69
C SER A 17 9.20 20.52 24.14
N GLY A 18 9.16 19.32 24.72
CA GLY A 18 8.60 19.07 26.06
C GLY A 18 7.08 18.94 26.08
N ALA A 19 6.43 18.75 24.92
CA ALA A 19 5.00 18.50 24.86
C ALA A 19 4.62 17.23 25.64
N ASN A 20 3.41 17.22 26.24
CA ASN A 20 2.93 16.06 26.97
C ASN A 20 2.76 14.84 26.04
N LEU A 21 2.76 13.64 26.62
CA LEU A 21 2.68 12.37 25.88
C LEU A 21 1.48 12.31 24.93
N PHE A 22 0.29 12.71 25.37
CA PHE A 22 -0.93 12.65 24.55
C PHE A 22 -0.82 13.57 23.33
N ALA A 23 -0.25 14.76 23.47
CA ALA A 23 -0.01 15.68 22.35
C ALA A 23 0.98 15.09 21.34
N CYS A 24 2.03 14.39 21.79
CA CYS A 24 2.98 13.71 20.91
C CYS A 24 2.29 12.59 20.12
N LEU A 25 1.42 11.82 20.76
CA LEU A 25 0.65 10.76 20.09
C LEU A 25 -0.33 11.33 19.06
N CYS A 26 -1.04 12.42 19.38
CA CYS A 26 -1.93 13.10 18.43
C CYS A 26 -1.18 13.56 17.16
N SER A 27 0.04 14.10 17.31
CA SER A 27 0.91 14.47 16.19
C SER A 27 1.26 13.26 15.30
N GLY A 28 1.61 12.13 15.92
CA GLY A 28 1.86 10.88 15.23
C GLY A 28 0.64 10.37 14.45
N ILE A 29 -0.54 10.38 15.08
CA ILE A 29 -1.80 9.94 14.45
C ILE A 29 -2.15 10.84 13.26
N ALA A 30 -2.11 12.17 13.43
CA ALA A 30 -2.40 13.11 12.36
C ALA A 30 -1.45 12.93 11.17
N THR A 31 -0.17 12.67 11.44
CA THR A 31 0.82 12.39 10.39
C THR A 31 0.58 11.05 9.71
N LEU A 32 0.18 10.02 10.47
CA LEU A 32 -0.15 8.69 9.95
C LEU A 32 -1.38 8.73 9.04
N TRP A 33 -2.38 9.54 9.36
CA TRP A 33 -3.61 9.63 8.57
C TRP A 33 -3.41 10.19 7.16
N GLY A 34 -2.28 10.84 6.87
CA GLY A 34 -2.00 11.36 5.54
C GLY A 34 -2.06 10.26 4.44
N PRO A 35 -2.59 10.56 3.24
CA PRO A 35 -2.79 9.57 2.17
C PRO A 35 -1.49 9.00 1.59
N LEU A 36 -0.35 9.66 1.84
CA LEU A 36 0.99 9.21 1.44
C LEU A 36 1.73 8.47 2.56
N HIS A 37 1.07 8.21 3.68
CA HIS A 37 1.58 7.42 4.80
C HIS A 37 0.57 6.31 5.12
N GLY A 38 -0.12 6.36 6.26
CA GLY A 38 -1.06 5.30 6.69
C GLY A 38 -2.40 5.29 5.95
N GLY A 39 -2.76 6.34 5.21
CA GLY A 39 -3.96 6.33 4.35
C GLY A 39 -3.78 5.53 3.05
N ALA A 40 -2.59 4.95 2.81
CA ALA A 40 -2.31 4.19 1.60
C ALA A 40 -3.14 2.90 1.49
N ASN A 41 -3.44 2.24 2.62
CA ASN A 41 -4.22 1.00 2.65
C ASN A 41 -5.69 1.22 2.23
N GLU A 42 -6.34 2.29 2.70
CA GLU A 42 -7.68 2.68 2.27
C GLU A 42 -7.70 2.99 0.77
N ALA A 43 -6.66 3.66 0.27
CA ALA A 43 -6.52 3.95 -1.15
C ALA A 43 -6.29 2.69 -2.00
N VAL A 44 -5.66 1.64 -1.47
CA VAL A 44 -5.58 0.33 -2.13
C VAL A 44 -6.96 -0.28 -2.28
N ILE A 45 -7.76 -0.32 -1.21
CA ILE A 45 -9.12 -0.88 -1.28
C ILE A 45 -9.97 -0.12 -2.31
N LYS A 46 -9.97 1.22 -2.27
CA LYS A 46 -10.70 2.03 -3.27
C LYS A 46 -10.22 1.76 -4.69
N MET A 47 -8.91 1.64 -4.90
CA MET A 47 -8.35 1.30 -6.21
C MET A 47 -8.83 -0.07 -6.69
N LEU A 48 -8.85 -1.08 -5.83
CA LEU A 48 -9.33 -2.43 -6.19
C LEU A 48 -10.84 -2.44 -6.48
N GLU A 49 -11.63 -1.68 -5.71
CA GLU A 49 -13.07 -1.47 -5.95
C GLU A 49 -13.33 -0.76 -7.29
N GLU A 50 -12.51 0.24 -7.64
CA GLU A 50 -12.59 0.95 -8.93
C GLU A 50 -12.23 0.05 -10.11
N ILE A 51 -11.28 -0.89 -9.93
CA ILE A 51 -10.96 -1.89 -10.96
C ILE A 51 -12.14 -2.86 -11.15
N GLY A 52 -12.76 -3.29 -10.05
CA GLY A 52 -14.01 -4.05 -10.01
C GLY A 52 -13.93 -5.52 -10.43
N ASP A 53 -13.14 -5.85 -11.46
CA ASP A 53 -12.98 -7.21 -11.99
C ASP A 53 -11.52 -7.51 -12.39
N PRO A 54 -11.01 -8.74 -12.17
CA PRO A 54 -9.65 -9.11 -12.58
C PRO A 54 -9.36 -8.89 -14.07
N GLY A 55 -10.36 -8.99 -14.94
CA GLY A 55 -10.24 -8.71 -16.37
C GLY A 55 -9.97 -7.24 -16.72
N ASN A 56 -10.22 -6.31 -15.80
CA ASN A 56 -9.97 -4.88 -16.00
C ASN A 56 -8.54 -4.45 -15.61
N VAL A 57 -7.74 -5.36 -15.04
CA VAL A 57 -6.38 -5.06 -14.56
C VAL A 57 -5.47 -4.51 -15.65
N ASP A 58 -5.51 -5.08 -16.85
CA ASP A 58 -4.66 -4.63 -17.97
C ASP A 58 -4.99 -3.19 -18.41
N ALA A 59 -6.28 -2.85 -18.41
CA ALA A 59 -6.74 -1.50 -18.70
C ALA A 59 -6.26 -0.52 -17.62
N PHE A 60 -6.40 -0.88 -16.33
CA PHE A 60 -5.93 -0.07 -15.22
C PHE A 60 -4.42 0.16 -15.25
N VAL A 61 -3.63 -0.89 -15.49
CA VAL A 61 -2.17 -0.81 -15.59
C VAL A 61 -1.74 0.11 -16.73
N SER A 62 -2.44 0.06 -17.87
CA SER A 62 -2.19 0.97 -19.00
C SER A 62 -2.44 2.43 -18.60
N GLN A 63 -3.53 2.72 -17.88
CA GLN A 63 -3.82 4.07 -17.38
C GLN A 63 -2.79 4.59 -16.37
N VAL A 64 -2.26 3.71 -15.50
CA VAL A 64 -1.17 4.04 -14.58
C VAL A 64 0.09 4.43 -15.34
N LYS A 65 0.42 3.74 -16.45
CA LYS A 65 1.61 4.03 -17.27
C LYS A 65 1.47 5.35 -18.04
N GLU A 66 0.25 5.70 -18.46
CA GLU A 66 -0.09 6.96 -19.13
C GLU A 66 -0.16 8.19 -18.20
N ASN A 67 0.26 8.03 -16.92
CA ASN A 67 0.18 8.94 -15.76
C ASN A 67 0.38 10.45 -16.00
N LYS A 68 0.96 10.87 -17.12
CA LYS A 68 1.13 12.30 -17.46
C LYS A 68 -0.22 13.04 -17.57
N LYS A 69 -1.34 12.34 -17.80
CA LYS A 69 -2.69 12.95 -17.93
C LYS A 69 -3.71 12.51 -16.88
N SER A 70 -3.65 11.27 -16.41
CA SER A 70 -4.75 10.63 -15.66
C SER A 70 -4.74 10.87 -14.15
N ARG A 71 -3.62 11.30 -13.55
CA ARG A 71 -3.39 11.32 -12.07
C ARG A 71 -3.60 9.97 -11.37
N VAL A 72 -3.77 8.87 -12.12
CA VAL A 72 -4.00 7.52 -11.57
C VAL A 72 -2.66 6.99 -11.05
N ARG A 73 -2.64 6.49 -9.81
CA ARG A 73 -1.45 5.89 -9.20
C ARG A 73 -1.73 4.45 -8.83
N LEU A 74 -0.69 3.62 -8.96
CA LEU A 74 -0.71 2.26 -8.44
C LEU A 74 -0.46 2.32 -6.93
N MET A 75 -1.54 2.24 -6.15
CA MET A 75 -1.50 2.28 -4.68
C MET A 75 -1.01 0.95 -4.12
N GLY A 76 -0.30 0.98 -2.98
CA GLY A 76 0.28 -0.24 -2.38
C GLY A 76 1.54 -0.76 -3.07
N PHE A 77 2.11 -0.01 -4.02
CA PHE A 77 3.36 -0.39 -4.71
C PHE A 77 4.48 0.61 -4.50
N GLY A 78 5.70 0.08 -4.49
CA GLY A 78 6.92 0.82 -4.22
C GLY A 78 7.09 1.09 -2.73
N HIS A 79 8.35 1.30 -2.35
CA HIS A 79 8.68 1.59 -0.96
C HIS A 79 9.97 2.42 -0.87
N ARG A 80 10.03 3.34 0.10
CA ARG A 80 11.19 4.24 0.25
C ARG A 80 12.45 3.48 0.67
N VAL A 81 12.31 2.56 1.64
CA VAL A 81 13.38 1.70 2.18
C VAL A 81 13.55 0.40 1.37
N TYR A 82 12.52 -0.45 1.30
CA TYR A 82 12.57 -1.69 0.52
C TYR A 82 12.61 -1.45 -1.00
N LYS A 83 13.66 -1.92 -1.68
CA LYS A 83 13.83 -1.75 -3.13
C LYS A 83 13.53 -2.98 -3.98
N ASN A 84 13.46 -4.17 -3.38
CA ASN A 84 13.30 -5.42 -4.11
C ASN A 84 12.03 -6.18 -3.70
N HIS A 85 11.71 -6.20 -2.40
CA HIS A 85 10.42 -6.67 -1.88
C HIS A 85 10.23 -6.14 -0.46
N ASP A 86 8.98 -5.92 -0.04
CA ASP A 86 8.64 -5.67 1.37
C ASP A 86 8.41 -7.02 2.07
N PRO A 87 9.24 -7.40 3.06
CA PRO A 87 9.10 -8.68 3.74
C PRO A 87 7.77 -8.80 4.50
N ARG A 88 7.15 -7.68 4.87
CA ARG A 88 5.86 -7.66 5.57
C ARG A 88 4.71 -8.02 4.63
N ALA A 89 4.76 -7.53 3.38
CA ALA A 89 3.76 -7.85 2.36
C ALA A 89 3.68 -9.36 2.10
N LYS A 90 4.82 -10.05 2.09
CA LYS A 90 4.88 -11.52 1.93
C LYS A 90 4.15 -12.25 3.07
N ILE A 91 4.33 -11.79 4.31
CA ILE A 91 3.68 -12.38 5.48
C ILE A 91 2.18 -12.08 5.45
N LEU A 92 1.78 -10.82 5.18
CA LEU A 92 0.38 -10.41 5.10
C LEU A 92 -0.38 -11.14 4.00
N ARG A 93 0.22 -11.30 2.81
CA ARG A 93 -0.37 -12.11 1.74
C ARG A 93 -0.70 -13.53 2.20
N LYS A 94 0.22 -14.17 2.92
CA LYS A 94 -0.02 -15.52 3.47
C LYS A 94 -1.15 -15.49 4.50
N MET A 95 -1.14 -14.53 5.42
CA MET A 95 -2.17 -14.38 6.45
C MET A 95 -3.56 -14.13 5.85
N CYS A 96 -3.65 -13.29 4.83
CA CYS A 96 -4.90 -12.99 4.12
C CYS A 96 -5.51 -14.27 3.54
N ARG A 97 -4.71 -15.09 2.84
CA ARG A 97 -5.15 -16.41 2.34
C ARG A 97 -5.54 -17.36 3.46
N ASP A 98 -4.73 -17.45 4.51
CA ASP A 98 -5.00 -18.34 5.65
C ASP A 98 -6.34 -17.99 6.34
N VAL A 99 -6.63 -16.70 6.53
CA VAL A 99 -7.88 -16.21 7.12
C VAL A 99 -9.08 -16.52 6.22
N LEU A 100 -9.01 -16.24 4.93
CA LEU A 100 -10.11 -16.51 3.99
C LEU A 100 -10.40 -18.01 3.88
N ASN A 101 -9.35 -18.84 3.83
CA ASN A 101 -9.48 -20.30 3.82
C ASN A 101 -10.12 -20.81 5.11
N ALA A 102 -9.71 -20.32 6.28
CA ALA A 102 -10.29 -20.71 7.56
C ALA A 102 -11.78 -20.31 7.68
N LEU A 103 -12.18 -19.20 7.04
CA LEU A 103 -13.57 -18.76 6.96
C LEU A 103 -14.38 -19.44 5.85
N GLY A 104 -13.73 -20.23 4.97
CA GLY A 104 -14.36 -20.80 3.78
C GLY A 104 -14.91 -19.74 2.81
N LYS A 105 -14.34 -18.54 2.81
CA LYS A 105 -14.80 -17.41 2.01
C LYS A 105 -13.89 -17.19 0.80
N LYS A 106 -14.51 -16.79 -0.30
CA LYS A 106 -13.80 -16.17 -1.44
C LYS A 106 -13.95 -14.67 -1.35
N ASP A 107 -12.93 -13.95 -1.79
CA ASP A 107 -12.90 -12.50 -1.77
C ASP A 107 -12.52 -11.97 -3.15
N ALA A 108 -13.45 -11.23 -3.77
CA ALA A 108 -13.26 -10.71 -5.12
C ALA A 108 -12.15 -9.65 -5.18
N LEU A 109 -11.94 -8.87 -4.11
CA LEU A 109 -10.88 -7.87 -4.08
C LEU A 109 -9.50 -8.55 -4.01
N LEU A 110 -9.38 -9.67 -3.30
CA LEU A 110 -8.14 -10.45 -3.30
C LEU A 110 -7.85 -11.03 -4.70
N ASP A 111 -8.85 -11.51 -5.43
CA ASP A 111 -8.67 -12.02 -6.79
C ASP A 111 -8.14 -10.91 -7.73
N ILE A 112 -8.69 -9.68 -7.60
CA ILE A 112 -8.20 -8.50 -8.34
C ILE A 112 -6.78 -8.13 -7.89
N ALA A 113 -6.49 -8.14 -6.60
CA ALA A 113 -5.18 -7.80 -6.05
C ALA A 113 -4.10 -8.77 -6.53
N GLU A 114 -4.39 -10.08 -6.60
CA GLU A 114 -3.45 -11.08 -7.10
C GLU A 114 -3.23 -10.95 -8.61
N ALA A 115 -4.27 -10.66 -9.39
CA ALA A 115 -4.14 -10.37 -10.81
C ALA A 115 -3.31 -9.09 -11.05
N LEU A 116 -3.54 -8.04 -10.27
CA LEU A 116 -2.82 -6.78 -10.34
C LEU A 116 -1.34 -6.93 -9.95
N GLU A 117 -1.05 -7.65 -8.85
CA GLU A 117 0.32 -8.01 -8.48
C GLU A 117 1.00 -8.77 -9.61
N HIS A 118 0.36 -9.83 -10.12
CA HIS A 118 0.94 -10.64 -11.18
C HIS A 118 1.25 -9.79 -12.41
N ARG A 119 0.31 -8.94 -12.83
CA ARG A 119 0.53 -8.06 -14.00
C ARG A 119 1.65 -7.07 -13.77
N ALA A 120 1.69 -6.41 -12.60
CA ALA A 120 2.72 -5.42 -12.28
C ALA A 120 4.13 -6.05 -12.18
N LEU A 121 4.26 -7.24 -11.59
CA LEU A 121 5.55 -7.92 -11.45
C LEU A 121 6.13 -8.42 -12.78
N HIS A 122 5.31 -8.53 -13.83
CA HIS A 122 5.72 -8.97 -15.17
C HIS A 122 5.71 -7.85 -16.23
N ASP A 123 5.46 -6.60 -15.84
CA ASP A 123 5.49 -5.45 -16.76
C ASP A 123 6.77 -4.63 -16.55
N GLU A 124 7.56 -4.49 -17.63
CA GLU A 124 8.87 -3.81 -17.65
C GLU A 124 8.83 -2.42 -17.00
N TYR A 125 7.73 -1.68 -17.17
CA TYR A 125 7.60 -0.34 -16.60
C TYR A 125 7.75 -0.34 -15.07
N PHE A 126 7.16 -1.32 -14.40
CA PHE A 126 7.16 -1.42 -12.94
C PHE A 126 8.45 -2.06 -12.43
N ILE A 127 8.97 -3.05 -13.16
CA ILE A 127 10.26 -3.70 -12.85
C ILE A 127 11.39 -2.68 -12.87
N GLU A 128 11.52 -1.89 -13.95
CA GLU A 128 12.55 -0.85 -14.08
C GLU A 128 12.47 0.20 -12.96
N ARG A 129 11.25 0.51 -12.51
CA ARG A 129 10.98 1.48 -11.44
C ARG A 129 11.02 0.87 -10.03
N LYS A 130 11.27 -0.43 -9.92
CA LYS A 130 11.29 -1.17 -8.65
C LYS A 130 10.00 -1.00 -7.84
N LEU A 131 8.87 -1.04 -8.54
CA LEU A 131 7.54 -0.93 -7.95
C LEU A 131 7.05 -2.32 -7.58
N TYR A 132 7.31 -2.71 -6.34
CA TYR A 132 6.86 -3.98 -5.75
C TYR A 132 5.76 -3.74 -4.72
N PRO A 133 4.87 -4.71 -4.48
CA PRO A 133 3.88 -4.60 -3.41
C PRO A 133 4.53 -4.30 -2.06
N ASN A 134 3.93 -3.37 -1.33
CA ASN A 134 4.32 -3.02 0.03
C ASN A 134 3.32 -3.55 1.05
N VAL A 135 3.58 -3.30 2.34
CA VAL A 135 2.73 -3.77 3.44
C VAL A 135 1.26 -3.34 3.35
N ASP A 136 0.97 -2.22 2.68
CA ASP A 136 -0.39 -1.66 2.62
C ASP A 136 -1.25 -2.31 1.53
N PHE A 137 -0.66 -3.19 0.69
CA PHE A 137 -1.35 -3.82 -0.44
C PHE A 137 -2.20 -5.05 -0.08
N TYR A 138 -1.81 -5.80 0.95
CA TYR A 138 -2.44 -7.06 1.39
C TYR A 138 -3.02 -6.94 2.79
#